data_AF-A0A9E5CLQ4-F1
#
_entry.id   AF-A0A9E5CLQ4-F1
#
_cell.length_a   1.000
_cell.length_b   1.000
_cell.length_c   1.000
_cell.angle_alpha   90.00
_cell.angle_beta   90.00
_cell.angle_gamma   90.00
#
_symmetry.space_group_name_H-M   'P 1'
#
loop_
_entity.id
_entity.type
_entity.pdbx_description
1 polymer ?
#
loop_
_entity_poly.entity_id
_entity_poly.type
_entity_poly.pdbx_seq_one_letter_code
_entity_poly.pdbx_strand_id
1 'polypeptide(L)'
;MKIEDLYIDGFGPFASKQVGPLTGSISVIHGVNEAGKSTLLAFIRMVLFGFPRQNSSTHYPPLAGGRHGGRLSLVDDAGRRYIVERFRG
;
A
#
# COMPACT_ATOMS: atom_id res chain seq x y z
N MET A 1 -0.11 12.95 11.15
CA MET A 1 0.22 12.24 9.89
C MET A 1 -1.03 11.58 9.31
N LYS A 2 -1.35 11.83 8.03
CA LYS A 2 -2.49 11.27 7.28
C LYS A 2 -2.01 10.73 5.93
N ILE A 3 -2.57 9.61 5.47
CA ILE A 3 -2.37 9.09 4.09
C ILE A 3 -3.34 9.80 3.15
N GLU A 4 -2.85 10.44 2.09
CA GLU A 4 -3.69 11.09 1.06
C GLU A 4 -4.02 10.11 -0.07
N ASP A 5 -3.05 9.32 -0.54
CA ASP A 5 -3.25 8.33 -1.60
C ASP A 5 -2.14 7.26 -1.60
N LEU A 6 -2.36 6.21 -2.38
CA LEU A 6 -1.46 5.09 -2.55
C LEU A 6 -1.34 4.74 -4.03
N TYR A 7 -0.13 4.41 -4.46
CA TYR A 7 0.11 3.79 -5.76
C TYR A 7 0.86 2.47 -5.57
N ILE A 8 0.28 1.39 -6.09
CA ILE A 8 0.85 0.04 -6.07
C ILE A 8 1.38 -0.26 -7.48
N ASP A 9 2.69 -0.47 -7.60
CA ASP A 9 3.30 -0.90 -8.86
C ASP A 9 3.04 -2.41 -9.07
N GLY A 10 3.37 -3.23 -8.06
CA GLY A 10 3.00 -4.65 -7.98
C GLY A 10 2.99 -5.16 -6.54
N PHE A 11 1.87 -5.74 -6.08
CA PHE A 11 1.75 -6.33 -4.74
C PHE A 11 0.53 -7.25 -4.61
N GLY A 12 0.75 -8.54 -4.32
CA GLY A 12 -0.34 -9.52 -4.32
C GLY A 12 -1.08 -9.49 -5.68
N PRO A 13 -2.42 -9.38 -5.70
CA PRO A 13 -3.20 -9.33 -6.94
C PRO A 13 -3.21 -7.94 -7.61
N PHE A 14 -2.59 -6.92 -7.01
CA PHE A 14 -2.61 -5.56 -7.53
C PHE A 14 -1.40 -5.28 -8.42
N ALA A 15 -1.62 -4.62 -9.56
CA ALA A 15 -0.59 -4.04 -10.41
C ALA A 15 -1.07 -2.68 -10.95
N SER A 16 -0.16 -1.70 -11.05
CA SER A 16 -0.42 -0.34 -11.53
C SER A 16 -1.71 0.29 -10.97
N LYS A 17 -1.93 0.13 -9.66
CA LYS A 17 -3.20 0.48 -9.00
C LYS A 17 -3.07 1.75 -8.17
N GLN A 18 -3.85 2.77 -8.50
CA GLN A 18 -4.07 3.94 -7.65
C GLN A 18 -5.24 3.69 -6.67
N VAL A 19 -5.07 4.09 -5.41
CA VAL A 19 -6.11 4.09 -4.38
C VAL A 19 -6.16 5.46 -3.70
N GLY A 20 -7.37 6.01 -3.58
CA GLY A 20 -7.61 7.36 -3.06
C GLY A 20 -8.22 8.29 -4.12
N PRO A 21 -8.30 9.59 -3.84
CA PRO A 21 -7.81 10.25 -2.62
C PRO A 21 -8.60 9.84 -1.36
N LEU A 22 -7.91 9.76 -0.23
CA LEU A 22 -8.47 9.52 1.09
C LEU A 22 -8.71 10.86 1.79
N THR A 23 -9.91 11.41 1.64
CA THR A 23 -10.21 12.78 2.06
C THR A 23 -10.78 12.88 3.48
N GLY A 24 -11.45 11.84 3.98
CA GLY A 24 -12.08 11.83 5.31
C GLY A 24 -11.11 11.69 6.51
N SER A 25 -11.63 11.94 7.71
CA SER A 25 -10.97 11.60 8.98
C SER A 25 -10.96 10.10 9.26
N ILE A 26 -11.89 9.37 8.64
CA ILE A 26 -12.00 7.91 8.66
C ILE A 26 -12.08 7.43 7.21
N SER A 27 -11.32 6.40 6.87
CA SER A 27 -11.38 5.73 5.56
C SER A 27 -11.89 4.31 5.73
N VAL A 28 -12.98 3.98 5.04
CA VAL A 28 -13.57 2.63 5.06
C VAL A 28 -13.23 1.92 3.75
N ILE A 29 -12.52 0.80 3.84
CA ILE A 29 -12.23 -0.09 2.71
C ILE A 29 -13.23 -1.24 2.75
N HIS A 30 -14.14 -1.30 1.77
CA HIS A 30 -15.22 -2.29 1.71
C HIS A 30 -15.18 -3.10 0.41
N GLY A 31 -15.74 -4.31 0.45
CA GLY A 31 -15.80 -5.25 -0.67
C GLY A 31 -15.99 -6.68 -0.19
N VAL A 32 -16.31 -7.59 -1.10
CA VAL A 32 -16.47 -9.03 -0.82
C VAL A 32 -15.22 -9.65 -0.21
N ASN A 33 -15.35 -10.84 0.39
CA ASN A 33 -14.18 -11.63 0.79
C ASN A 33 -13.24 -11.81 -0.42
N GLU A 34 -11.94 -11.84 -0.15
CA GLU A 34 -10.90 -11.97 -1.17
C GLU A 34 -10.77 -10.79 -2.17
N ALA A 35 -11.54 -9.70 -2.01
CA ALA A 35 -11.38 -8.47 -2.80
C ALA A 35 -10.04 -7.71 -2.55
N GLY A 36 -9.09 -8.29 -1.82
CA GLY A 36 -7.78 -7.70 -1.56
C GLY A 36 -7.71 -6.68 -0.43
N LYS A 37 -8.74 -6.57 0.43
CA LYS A 37 -8.79 -5.62 1.57
C LYS A 37 -7.63 -5.81 2.55
N SER A 38 -7.41 -7.04 3.03
CA SER A 38 -6.27 -7.37 3.92
C SER A 38 -4.93 -7.21 3.20
N THR A 39 -4.88 -7.47 1.89
CA THR A 39 -3.69 -7.26 1.07
C THR A 39 -3.32 -5.78 0.95
N LEU A 40 -4.31 -4.89 0.80
CA LEU A 40 -4.08 -3.44 0.80
C LEU A 40 -3.54 -2.95 2.16
N LEU A 41 -4.06 -3.47 3.27
CA LEU A 41 -3.52 -3.17 4.60
C LEU A 41 -2.07 -3.67 4.76
N ALA A 42 -1.76 -4.86 4.23
CA ALA A 42 -0.41 -5.40 4.25
C ALA A 42 0.56 -4.54 3.40
N PHE A 43 0.12 -4.07 2.23
CA PHE A 43 0.88 -3.16 1.39
C PHE A 43 1.27 -1.88 2.13
N ILE A 44 0.30 -1.21 2.78
CA ILE A 44 0.54 0.01 3.57
C ILE A 44 1.62 -0.25 4.63
N ARG A 45 1.49 -1.34 5.39
CA ARG A 45 2.47 -1.71 6.42
C ARG A 45 3.85 -1.97 5.83
N MET A 46 3.95 -2.64 4.68
CA MET A 46 5.24 -2.93 4.07
C MET A 46 5.93 -1.69 3.51
N VAL A 47 5.20 -0.76 2.89
CA VAL A 47 5.82 0.49 2.42
C VAL A 47 6.39 1.27 3.61
N LEU A 48 5.62 1.40 4.69
CA LEU A 48 6.05 2.14 5.89
C LEU A 48 7.20 1.42 6.64
N PHE A 49 7.12 0.11 6.84
CA PHE A 49 7.96 -0.60 7.81
C PHE A 49 8.89 -1.66 7.22
N GLY A 50 8.78 -1.97 5.92
CA GLY A 50 9.64 -2.93 5.24
C GLY A 50 8.98 -4.26 4.92
N PHE A 51 9.65 -5.02 4.05
CA PHE A 51 9.25 -6.36 3.65
C PHE A 51 9.70 -7.40 4.70
N PRO A 52 8.83 -8.35 5.09
CA PRO A 52 9.23 -9.47 5.93
C PRO A 52 10.15 -10.43 5.16
N ARG A 53 10.88 -11.26 5.90
CA ARG A 53 11.78 -12.28 5.33
C ARG A 53 10.98 -13.26 4.46
N GLN A 54 11.64 -13.81 3.44
CA GLN A 54 11.05 -14.55 2.31
C GLN A 54 10.14 -15.74 2.71
N ASN A 55 10.31 -16.31 3.90
CA ASN A 55 9.58 -17.49 4.38
C ASN A 55 8.45 -17.15 5.39
N SER A 56 7.99 -15.89 5.45
CA SER A 56 6.83 -15.53 6.25
C SER A 56 5.53 -15.79 5.48
N SER A 57 4.47 -16.23 6.16
CA SER A 57 3.09 -16.28 5.62
C SER A 57 2.54 -14.93 5.16
N THR A 58 3.27 -13.84 5.41
CA THR A 58 2.97 -12.46 5.00
C THR A 58 3.71 -12.03 3.73
N HIS A 59 4.24 -12.97 2.94
CA HIS A 59 4.85 -12.67 1.64
C HIS A 59 3.77 -12.48 0.56
N TYR A 60 3.65 -11.26 0.00
CA TYR A 60 2.70 -10.92 -1.06
C TYR A 60 3.42 -10.62 -2.38
N PRO A 61 3.85 -11.64 -3.14
CA PRO A 61 4.53 -11.41 -4.43
C PRO A 61 3.62 -10.66 -5.42
N PRO A 62 4.17 -9.95 -6.42
CA PRO A 62 3.39 -9.22 -7.43
C PRO A 62 2.77 -10.19 -8.46
N LEU A 63 1.67 -10.84 -8.10
CA LEU A 63 1.01 -11.89 -8.89
C LEU A 63 0.47 -11.36 -10.24
N ALA A 64 0.12 -10.07 -10.28
CA ALA A 64 -0.37 -9.40 -11.49
C ALA A 64 0.74 -8.65 -12.27
N GLY A 65 2.02 -8.86 -11.93
CA GLY A 65 3.16 -8.15 -12.50
C GLY A 65 3.46 -6.82 -11.80
N GLY A 66 4.35 -6.03 -12.43
CA GLY A 66 4.88 -4.79 -11.85
C GLY A 66 6.07 -5.02 -10.91
N ARG A 67 6.71 -3.93 -10.51
CA ARG A 67 7.81 -3.95 -9.53
C ARG A 67 7.21 -4.17 -8.15
N HIS A 68 7.75 -5.13 -7.40
CA HIS A 68 7.22 -5.48 -6.08
C HIS A 68 7.38 -4.30 -5.10
N GLY A 69 6.29 -3.55 -4.88
CA GLY A 69 6.34 -2.32 -4.12
C GLY A 69 5.41 -1.23 -4.64
N GLY A 70 5.68 -0.01 -4.20
CA GLY A 70 4.88 1.17 -4.53
C GLY A 70 5.15 2.31 -3.56
N ARG A 71 4.22 3.25 -3.48
CA ARG A 71 4.36 4.49 -2.68
C ARG A 71 3.08 4.91 -1.98
N LEU A 72 3.26 5.67 -0.90
CA LEU A 72 2.22 6.36 -0.14
C LEU A 72 2.49 7.86 -0.14
N SER A 73 1.47 8.65 -0.44
CA SER A 73 1.48 10.10 -0.23
C SER A 73 0.96 10.39 1.18
N LEU A 74 1.74 11.12 1.98
CA LEU A 74 1.42 11.44 3.36
C LEU A 74 1.43 12.95 3.57
N VAL A 75 0.61 13.44 4.50
CA VAL A 75 0.63 14.82 4.99
C VAL A 75 0.78 14.82 6.51
N ASP A 76 1.63 15.68 7.05
CA ASP A 76 1.76 15.87 8.49
C ASP A 76 0.81 16.95 9.04
N ASP A 77 0.86 17.17 10.35
CA ASP A 77 -0.07 18.09 11.01
C ASP A 77 0.27 19.56 10.72
N ALA A 78 1.44 19.84 10.16
CA ALA A 78 1.86 21.16 9.67
C ALA A 78 1.55 21.35 8.17
N GLY A 79 0.90 20.39 7.52
CA GLY A 79 0.57 20.43 6.10
C GLY A 79 1.73 20.07 5.16
N ARG A 80 2.86 19.60 5.68
CA ARG A 80 4.00 19.17 4.86
C ARG A 80 3.69 17.83 4.22
N ARG A 81 3.96 17.73 2.92
CA ARG A 81 3.73 16.51 2.13
C ARG A 81 4.99 15.68 2.00
N TYR A 82 4.82 14.37 2.11
CA TYR A 82 5.88 13.36 2.03
C TYR A 82 5.44 12.26 1.08
N ILE A 83 6.40 11.69 0.35
CA ILE A 83 6.21 10.44 -0.39
C ILE A 83 7.11 9.40 0.27
N VAL A 84 6.52 8.29 0.69
CA VAL A 84 7.26 7.11 1.15
C VAL A 84 7.14 6.06 0.07
N GLU A 85 8.24 5.69 -0.56
CA GLU A 85 8.29 4.61 -1.54
C GLU A 85 9.16 3.45 -1.04
N ARG A 86 8.77 2.24 -1.42
CA ARG A 86 9.57 1.05 -1.13
C ARG A 86 9.36 0.00 -2.20
N PHE A 87 10.47 -0.54 -2.69
CA PHE A 87 10.51 -1.66 -3.61
C PHE A 87 11.35 -2.78 -3.01
N ARG A 88 10.94 -4.03 -3.24
CA ARG A 88 11.75 -5.20 -2.94
C ARG A 88 12.79 -5.35 -4.06
N GLY A 89 14.07 -5.41 -3.66
CA GLY A 89 15.19 -5.73 -4.56
C GLY A 89 15.21 -7.19 -4.95
#